data_AF-A0A0U4FPI7-F1
#
_entry.id   AF-A0A0U4FPI7-F1
#
_cell.length_a   1.000
_cell.length_b   1.000
_cell.length_c   1.000
_cell.angle_alpha   90.00
_cell.angle_beta   90.00
_cell.angle_gamma   90.00
#
_symmetry.space_group_name_H-M   'P 1'
#
loop_
_entity.id
_entity.type
_entity.pdbx_description
1 polymer ?
#
loop_
_entity_poly.entity_id
_entity_poly.type
_entity_poly.pdbx_seq_one_letter_code
_entity_poly.pdbx_strand_id
1 'polypeptide(L)'
;MKNKTKSMGIELAREIVKHNKKVDEMISHKTYEFDVWKEEGKACVQTAICNVGGCAAHYLTFSSLDKAKRQASIMTILGEKMQTVGICNECLNDGADDDCCSHCGGDKTPVYDEFPDWLKFCPECDKYVD
;
A
#
# COMPACT_ATOMS: atom_id res chain seq x y z
N MET A 1 4.37 31.66 37.92
CA MET A 1 4.61 30.61 36.90
C MET A 1 3.60 29.44 36.91
N LYS A 2 2.95 29.08 38.04
CA LYS A 2 2.00 27.93 38.10
C LYS A 2 0.73 28.03 37.23
N ASN A 3 0.26 29.24 36.88
CA ASN A 3 -0.95 29.42 36.06
C ASN A 3 -0.77 29.19 34.55
N LYS A 4 0.44 29.38 34.01
CA LYS A 4 0.70 29.26 32.57
C LYS A 4 0.63 27.80 32.10
N THR A 5 1.16 26.89 32.91
CA THR A 5 1.15 25.44 32.65
C THR A 5 -0.26 24.84 32.71
N LYS A 6 -1.10 25.34 33.64
CA LYS A 6 -2.51 24.90 33.75
C LYS A 6 -3.34 25.34 32.54
N SER A 7 -3.05 26.52 32.00
CA SER A 7 -3.65 27.03 30.74
C SER A 7 -3.28 26.17 29.53
N MET A 8 -1.99 25.84 29.38
CA MET A 8 -1.51 25.03 28.24
C MET A 8 -2.07 23.60 28.26
N GLY A 9 -2.18 22.99 29.44
CA GLY A 9 -2.75 21.64 29.55
C GLY A 9 -4.23 21.58 29.13
N ILE A 10 -5.00 22.62 29.47
CA ILE A 10 -6.41 22.73 29.05
C ILE A 10 -6.53 22.92 27.53
N GLU A 11 -5.65 23.72 26.94
CA GLU A 11 -5.62 23.97 25.50
C GLU A 11 -5.26 22.69 24.72
N LEU A 12 -4.23 21.97 25.15
CA LEU A 12 -3.86 20.69 24.56
C LEU A 12 -5.01 19.67 24.65
N ALA A 13 -5.68 19.58 25.80
CA ALA A 13 -6.81 18.66 25.98
C ALA A 13 -7.97 19.00 25.01
N ARG A 14 -8.24 20.29 24.77
CA ARG A 14 -9.27 20.72 23.80
C ARG A 14 -8.92 20.34 22.38
N GLU A 15 -7.67 20.55 21.97
CA GLU A 15 -7.21 20.14 20.63
C GLU A 15 -7.25 18.62 20.44
N ILE A 16 -6.88 17.83 21.46
CA ILE A 16 -7.02 16.36 21.42
C ILE A 16 -8.47 15.94 21.19
N VAL A 17 -9.42 16.52 21.92
CA VAL A 17 -10.85 16.21 21.77
C VAL A 17 -11.36 16.59 20.37
N LYS A 18 -10.96 17.76 19.88
CA LYS A 18 -11.31 18.24 18.54
C LYS A 18 -10.78 17.31 17.44
N HIS A 19 -9.53 16.87 17.55
CA HIS A 19 -8.93 15.92 16.60
C HIS A 19 -9.59 14.55 16.66
N ASN A 20 -9.89 14.04 17.86
CA ASN A 20 -10.62 12.78 18.01
C ASN A 20 -12.00 12.83 17.35
N LYS A 21 -12.75 13.92 17.56
CA LYS A 21 -14.06 14.09 16.94
C LYS A 21 -13.96 14.10 15.40
N LYS A 22 -12.96 14.79 14.85
CA LYS A 22 -12.71 14.80 13.41
C LYS A 22 -12.41 13.40 12.87
N VAL A 23 -11.61 12.61 13.60
CA VAL A 23 -11.33 11.21 13.25
C VAL A 23 -12.61 10.38 13.23
N ASP A 24 -13.47 10.52 14.24
CA ASP A 24 -14.73 9.77 14.32
C ASP A 24 -15.69 10.13 13.17
N GLU A 25 -15.78 11.42 12.83
CA GLU A 25 -16.54 11.90 11.66
C GLU A 25 -16.00 11.31 10.36
N MET A 26 -14.66 11.27 10.19
CA MET A 26 -14.03 10.69 9.01
C MET A 26 -14.29 9.19 8.89
N ILE A 27 -14.27 8.46 10.01
CA ILE A 27 -14.58 7.03 10.05
C ILE A 27 -16.05 6.79 9.68
N SER A 28 -16.97 7.58 10.22
CA SER A 28 -18.40 7.48 9.96
C SER A 28 -18.73 7.71 8.48
N HIS A 29 -18.14 8.75 7.88
CA HIS A 29 -18.36 9.12 6.49
C HIS A 29 -17.43 8.41 5.50
N LYS A 30 -16.49 7.59 5.98
CA LYS A 30 -15.44 6.93 5.17
C LYS A 30 -14.67 7.91 4.28
N THR A 31 -14.21 9.02 4.86
CA THR A 31 -13.51 10.10 4.12
C THR A 31 -11.99 10.06 4.31
N TYR A 32 -11.45 8.95 4.80
CA TYR A 32 -10.00 8.71 4.84
C TYR A 32 -9.48 8.29 3.45
N GLU A 33 -8.25 8.67 3.10
CA GLU A 33 -7.67 8.50 1.76
C GLU A 33 -7.00 7.13 1.52
N PHE A 34 -6.98 6.26 2.53
CA PHE A 34 -6.29 4.97 2.49
C PHE A 34 -7.26 3.81 2.45
N ASP A 35 -6.91 2.77 1.69
CA ASP A 35 -7.68 1.53 1.66
C ASP A 35 -7.50 0.72 2.95
N VAL A 36 -8.62 0.19 3.44
CA VAL A 36 -8.69 -0.58 4.68
C VAL A 36 -9.50 -1.85 4.46
N TRP A 37 -8.88 -3.01 4.68
CA TRP A 37 -9.52 -4.33 4.54
C TRP A 37 -9.23 -5.23 5.73
N LYS A 38 -9.88 -6.40 5.74
CA LYS A 38 -9.60 -7.48 6.68
C LYS A 38 -8.95 -8.64 5.97
N GLU A 39 -7.96 -9.23 6.61
CA GLU A 39 -7.22 -10.38 6.11
C GLU A 39 -6.80 -11.25 7.30
N GLU A 40 -7.15 -12.54 7.27
CA GLU A 40 -6.81 -13.52 8.30
C GLU A 40 -7.11 -13.07 9.76
N GLY A 41 -8.23 -12.38 9.96
CA GLY A 41 -8.62 -11.87 11.28
C GLY A 41 -7.87 -10.62 11.75
N LYS A 42 -6.92 -10.11 10.97
CA LYS A 42 -6.29 -8.80 11.15
C LYS A 42 -6.96 -7.77 10.24
N ALA A 43 -6.74 -6.50 10.54
CA ALA A 43 -7.13 -5.41 9.67
C ALA A 43 -5.88 -4.72 9.10
N CYS A 44 -5.93 -4.38 7.84
CA CYS A 44 -4.80 -3.82 7.10
C CYS A 44 -5.13 -2.41 6.62
N VAL A 45 -4.13 -1.52 6.60
CA VAL A 45 -4.19 -0.20 5.95
C VAL A 45 -3.12 -0.16 4.88
N GLN A 46 -3.49 0.03 3.62
CA GLN A 46 -2.53 0.10 2.53
C GLN A 46 -1.74 1.39 2.62
N THR A 47 -0.43 1.32 2.46
CA THR A 47 0.46 2.49 2.49
C THR A 47 1.26 2.64 1.22
N ALA A 48 1.34 1.59 0.39
CA ALA A 48 1.92 1.67 -0.94
C ALA A 48 1.18 0.81 -1.98
N ILE A 49 1.17 1.30 -3.22
CA ILE A 49 0.71 0.58 -4.41
C ILE A 49 1.90 0.22 -5.31
N CYS A 50 1.83 -0.96 -5.95
CA CYS A 50 2.68 -1.32 -7.07
C CYS A 50 2.35 -0.46 -8.29
N ASN A 51 3.36 0.13 -8.95
CA ASN A 51 3.17 0.96 -10.14
C ASN A 51 2.70 0.18 -11.39
N VAL A 52 2.81 -1.14 -11.38
CA VAL A 52 2.43 -2.01 -12.51
C VAL A 52 0.97 -2.44 -12.37
N GLY A 53 0.66 -3.25 -11.34
CA GLY A 53 -0.65 -3.87 -11.16
C GLY A 53 -1.58 -3.16 -10.17
N GLY A 54 -1.10 -2.13 -9.46
CA GLY A 54 -1.86 -1.49 -8.38
C GLY A 54 -1.97 -2.34 -7.10
N CYS A 55 -1.28 -3.48 -7.01
CA CYS A 55 -1.29 -4.37 -5.86
C CYS A 55 -0.88 -3.67 -4.56
N ALA A 56 -1.34 -4.19 -3.43
CA ALA A 56 -0.95 -3.74 -2.09
C ALA A 56 0.48 -4.13 -1.74
N ALA A 57 1.44 -3.31 -2.19
CA ALA A 57 2.86 -3.58 -1.99
C ALA A 57 3.29 -3.44 -0.52
N HIS A 58 2.72 -2.46 0.20
CA HIS A 58 2.96 -2.28 1.63
C HIS A 58 1.67 -1.95 2.37
N TYR A 59 1.54 -2.48 3.58
CA TYR A 59 0.41 -2.23 4.44
C TYR A 59 0.79 -2.35 5.92
N LEU A 60 0.07 -1.60 6.77
CA LEU A 60 0.17 -1.69 8.22
C LEU A 60 -0.91 -2.65 8.72
N THR A 61 -0.56 -3.51 9.68
CA THR A 61 -1.50 -4.48 10.26
C THR A 61 -1.94 -4.08 11.67
N PHE A 62 -3.20 -4.33 11.98
CA PHE A 62 -3.86 -3.97 13.24
C PHE A 62 -4.69 -5.12 13.77
N SER A 63 -4.86 -5.15 15.09
CA SER A 63 -5.66 -6.15 15.79
C SER A 63 -7.17 -6.03 15.52
N SER A 64 -7.65 -4.90 14.99
CA SER A 64 -9.07 -4.67 14.72
C SER A 64 -9.28 -3.65 13.61
N LEU A 65 -10.44 -3.75 12.96
CA LEU A 65 -10.83 -2.84 11.87
C LEU A 65 -10.97 -1.39 12.33
N ASP A 66 -11.46 -1.17 13.54
CA ASP A 66 -11.62 0.18 14.08
C ASP A 66 -10.27 0.87 14.31
N LYS A 67 -9.25 0.12 14.75
CA LYS A 67 -7.89 0.66 14.87
C LYS A 67 -7.30 1.00 13.51
N ALA A 68 -7.50 0.14 12.51
CA ALA A 68 -7.04 0.39 11.14
C ALA A 68 -7.69 1.64 10.54
N LYS A 69 -9.02 1.77 10.62
CA LYS A 69 -9.74 2.97 10.17
C LYS A 69 -9.29 4.23 10.91
N ARG A 70 -9.07 4.13 12.23
CA ARG A 70 -8.55 5.24 13.03
C ARG A 70 -7.16 5.68 12.57
N GLN A 71 -6.28 4.73 12.28
CA GLN A 71 -4.95 5.05 11.74
C GLN A 71 -5.06 5.71 10.36
N ALA A 72 -5.87 5.15 9.45
CA ALA A 72 -6.08 5.72 8.11
C ALA A 72 -6.57 7.18 8.18
N SER A 73 -7.53 7.48 9.08
CA SER A 73 -8.00 8.85 9.31
C SER A 73 -6.90 9.77 9.85
N ILE A 74 -6.07 9.29 10.77
CA ILE A 74 -4.94 10.07 11.32
C ILE A 74 -3.93 10.40 10.22
N MET A 75 -3.51 9.41 9.43
CA MET A 75 -2.58 9.60 8.31
C MET A 75 -3.12 10.64 7.32
N THR A 76 -4.42 10.55 7.00
CA THR A 76 -5.09 11.53 6.13
C THR A 76 -5.05 12.95 6.72
N ILE A 77 -5.32 13.10 8.02
CA ILE A 77 -5.27 14.42 8.70
C ILE A 77 -3.85 15.00 8.69
N LEU A 78 -2.83 14.15 8.81
CA LEU A 78 -1.42 14.55 8.74
C LEU A 78 -0.95 14.86 7.31
N GLY A 79 -1.79 14.62 6.30
CA GLY A 79 -1.48 14.86 4.89
C GLY A 79 -0.53 13.81 4.31
N GLU A 80 -0.43 12.65 4.95
CA GLU A 80 0.27 11.50 4.37
C GLU A 80 -0.45 11.04 3.09
N LYS A 81 0.32 10.52 2.14
CA LYS A 81 -0.22 10.05 0.86
C LYS A 81 0.23 8.62 0.60
N MET A 82 -0.60 7.89 -0.14
CA MET A 82 -0.24 6.59 -0.68
C MET A 82 1.08 6.69 -1.45
N GLN A 83 2.04 5.83 -1.12
CA GLN A 83 3.28 5.74 -1.86
C GLN A 83 3.06 4.92 -3.13
N THR A 84 3.83 5.21 -4.17
CA THR A 84 3.95 4.33 -5.33
C THR A 84 5.34 3.72 -5.30
N VAL A 85 5.42 2.40 -5.26
CA VAL A 85 6.68 1.67 -5.36
C VAL A 85 6.82 1.08 -6.75
N GLY A 86 8.00 0.55 -7.07
CA GLY A 86 8.23 -0.21 -8.30
C GLY A 86 7.43 -1.51 -8.35
N ILE A 87 7.85 -2.43 -9.21
CA ILE A 87 7.19 -3.72 -9.36
C ILE A 87 7.23 -4.52 -8.06
N CYS A 88 6.08 -5.02 -7.61
CA CYS A 88 6.01 -5.94 -6.47
C CYS A 88 6.38 -7.37 -6.90
N ASN A 89 6.67 -8.24 -5.94
CA ASN A 89 7.04 -9.64 -6.22
C ASN A 89 5.93 -10.40 -6.97
N GLU A 90 4.65 -10.14 -6.66
CA GLU A 90 3.53 -10.76 -7.37
C GLU A 90 3.56 -10.41 -8.86
N CYS A 91 3.58 -9.11 -9.21
CA CYS A 91 3.66 -8.69 -10.61
C CYS A 91 4.96 -9.11 -11.30
N LEU A 92 6.07 -9.21 -10.55
CA LEU A 92 7.33 -9.70 -11.08
C LEU A 92 7.25 -11.19 -11.45
N ASN A 93 6.66 -11.99 -10.58
CA ASN A 93 6.48 -13.43 -10.79
C ASN A 93 5.45 -13.69 -11.88
N ASP A 94 4.33 -12.98 -11.90
CA ASP A 94 3.33 -13.11 -12.97
C ASP A 94 3.94 -12.83 -14.36
N GLY A 95 4.84 -11.84 -14.45
CA GLY A 95 5.56 -11.55 -15.69
C GLY A 95 6.58 -12.63 -16.09
N ALA A 96 7.13 -13.35 -15.11
CA ALA A 96 8.05 -14.48 -15.32
C ALA A 96 7.32 -15.76 -15.72
N ASP A 97 6.13 -15.99 -15.16
CA ASP A 97 5.29 -17.17 -15.43
C ASP A 97 4.58 -17.07 -16.79
N ASP A 98 4.36 -15.85 -17.31
CA ASP A 98 3.72 -15.64 -18.60
C ASP A 98 4.57 -16.19 -19.76
N ASP A 99 4.05 -17.20 -20.44
CA ASP A 99 4.64 -17.83 -21.62
C ASP A 99 4.60 -16.92 -22.85
N CYS A 100 3.86 -15.82 -22.82
CA CYS A 100 3.72 -14.91 -23.96
C CYS A 100 4.39 -13.56 -23.69
N CYS A 101 5.04 -12.99 -24.71
CA CYS A 101 5.57 -11.64 -24.66
C CYS A 101 4.42 -10.63 -24.69
N SER A 102 4.34 -9.78 -23.67
CA SER A 102 3.34 -8.71 -23.60
C SER A 102 3.49 -7.63 -24.68
N HIS A 103 4.65 -7.55 -25.35
CA HIS A 103 4.91 -6.57 -26.40
C HIS A 103 4.53 -7.06 -27.80
N CYS A 104 4.98 -8.25 -28.21
CA CYS A 104 4.72 -8.78 -29.56
C CYS A 104 3.71 -9.92 -29.60
N GLY A 105 3.30 -10.46 -28.44
CA GLY A 105 2.43 -11.63 -28.33
C GLY A 105 3.08 -12.96 -28.71
N GLY A 106 4.38 -12.97 -29.01
CA GLY A 106 5.13 -14.19 -29.33
C GLY A 106 5.53 -14.98 -28.08
N ASP A 107 5.75 -16.29 -28.24
CA ASP A 107 6.13 -17.18 -27.15
C ASP A 107 7.50 -16.78 -26.56
N LYS A 108 7.59 -16.75 -25.23
CA LYS A 108 8.84 -16.62 -24.50
C LYS A 108 9.51 -17.97 -24.38
N THR A 109 10.84 -17.97 -24.45
CA THR A 109 11.66 -19.17 -24.29
C THR A 109 12.44 -19.11 -22.99
N PRO A 110 12.63 -20.23 -22.29
CA PRO A 110 13.44 -20.26 -21.08
C PRO A 110 14.90 -19.90 -21.39
N VAL A 111 15.55 -19.20 -20.45
CA VAL A 111 16.99 -18.91 -20.50
C VAL A 111 17.81 -20.14 -20.12
N TYR A 112 17.30 -20.96 -19.20
CA TYR A 112 17.97 -22.16 -18.70
C TYR A 112 17.10 -23.40 -18.93
N ASP A 113 17.56 -24.33 -19.75
CA ASP A 113 16.84 -25.58 -20.06
C ASP A 113 16.55 -26.43 -18.81
N GLU A 114 17.43 -26.39 -17.82
CA GLU A 114 17.31 -27.14 -16.56
C GLU A 114 16.25 -26.55 -15.61
N PHE A 115 15.89 -25.26 -15.80
CA PHE A 115 14.95 -24.51 -14.96
C PHE A 115 14.02 -23.65 -15.85
N PRO A 116 13.10 -24.27 -16.61
CA PRO A 116 12.33 -23.59 -17.65
C PRO A 116 11.39 -22.49 -17.12
N ASP A 117 11.07 -22.49 -15.83
CA ASP A 117 10.14 -21.55 -15.21
C ASP A 117 10.83 -20.37 -14.49
N TRP A 118 12.17 -20.32 -14.44
CA TRP A 118 12.88 -19.28 -13.67
C TRP A 118 13.01 -17.95 -14.38
N LEU A 119 13.41 -17.99 -15.64
CA LEU A 119 13.62 -16.77 -16.42
C LEU A 119 13.35 -17.11 -17.88
N LYS A 120 12.40 -16.40 -18.48
CA LYS A 120 12.01 -16.54 -19.89
C LYS A 120 12.26 -15.22 -20.60
N PHE A 121 12.71 -15.28 -21.85
CA PHE A 121 12.95 -14.12 -22.71
C PHE A 121 12.15 -14.23 -23.99
N CYS A 122 11.83 -13.11 -24.63
CA CYS A 122 11.20 -13.11 -25.95
C CYS A 122 12.26 -13.11 -27.05
N PRO A 123 12.35 -14.14 -27.91
CA PRO A 123 13.34 -14.20 -28.98
C PRO A 123 13.24 -13.07 -30.00
N GLU A 124 12.06 -12.47 -30.16
CA GLU A 124 11.80 -11.40 -31.13
C GLU A 124 12.09 -10.01 -30.55
N CYS A 125 11.67 -9.75 -29.30
CA CYS A 125 11.82 -8.44 -28.67
C CYS A 125 13.15 -8.28 -27.94
N ASP A 126 13.67 -9.34 -27.32
CA ASP A 126 14.87 -9.29 -26.47
C ASP A 126 16.15 -9.69 -27.23
N LYS A 127 16.06 -9.89 -28.56
CA LYS A 127 17.15 -10.32 -29.46
C LYS A 127 18.44 -9.48 -29.36
N TYR A 128 18.34 -8.23 -28.90
CA TYR A 128 19.43 -7.24 -28.93
C TYR A 128 19.71 -6.61 -27.56
N VAL A 129 19.24 -7.22 -26.47
CA VAL A 129 19.53 -6.72 -25.13
C VAL A 129 20.89 -7.29 -24.71
N ASP A 130 21.95 -6.53 -24.98
CA ASP A 130 23.32 -6.78 -24.48
C ASP A 130 23.38 -6.75 -22.94
#